data_AF-A0A957UM34-F1
#
_entry.id   AF-A0A957UM34-F1
#
_cell.length_a   1.000
_cell.length_b   1.000
_cell.length_c   1.000
_cell.angle_alpha   90.00
_cell.angle_beta   90.00
_cell.angle_gamma   90.00
#
_symmetry.space_group_name_H-M   'P 1'
#
loop_
_entity.id
_entity.type
_entity.pdbx_description
1 polymer ?
#
loop_
_entity_poly.entity_id
_entity_poly.type
_entity_poly.pdbx_seq_one_letter_code
_entity_poly.pdbx_strand_id
1 'polypeptide(L)'
;LNPGDDELLAKAGEADVVFMNLLMLPYMVMGSIDNLVGHLGHWRWRSLFIDHPQVCYTAFGNPYVLHELPHIPNLIAAYSDSPASQRAAVKAWLGEITAQGDCPVRMPALQIQGLAV
;
A
#
# COMPACT_ATOMS: atom_id res chain seq x y z
N LEU A 1 -1.93 -22.86 -6.27
CA LEU A 1 -2.36 -21.63 -7.00
C LEU A 1 -2.76 -20.60 -5.96
N ASN A 2 -2.51 -19.33 -6.22
CA ASN A 2 -2.95 -18.27 -5.32
C ASN A 2 -4.50 -18.27 -5.26
N PRO A 3 -5.10 -17.96 -4.09
CA PRO A 3 -6.56 -17.87 -3.97
C PRO A 3 -7.12 -16.80 -4.91
N GLY A 4 -8.39 -16.97 -5.30
CA GLY A 4 -9.09 -15.99 -6.13
C GLY A 4 -9.54 -14.76 -5.33
N ASP A 5 -9.87 -13.67 -6.03
CA ASP A 5 -10.29 -12.41 -5.42
C ASP A 5 -11.52 -12.58 -4.51
N ASP A 6 -12.53 -13.33 -4.93
CA ASP A 6 -13.75 -13.56 -4.15
C ASP A 6 -13.49 -14.33 -2.85
N GLU A 7 -12.57 -15.31 -2.90
CA GLU A 7 -12.15 -16.07 -1.72
C GLU A 7 -11.41 -15.18 -0.72
N LEU A 8 -10.50 -14.34 -1.22
CA LEU A 8 -9.79 -13.35 -0.41
C LEU A 8 -10.74 -12.34 0.24
N LEU A 9 -11.76 -11.88 -0.48
CA LEU A 9 -12.76 -10.95 0.04
C LEU A 9 -13.63 -11.59 1.11
N ALA A 10 -14.10 -12.82 0.90
CA ALA A 10 -14.84 -13.55 1.92
C ALA A 10 -14.01 -13.70 3.20
N LYS A 11 -12.74 -14.07 3.07
CA LYS A 11 -11.81 -14.20 4.22
C LYS A 11 -11.49 -12.87 4.89
N ALA A 12 -11.35 -11.80 4.11
CA ALA A 12 -11.15 -10.47 4.65
C ALA A 12 -12.37 -10.00 5.47
N GLY A 13 -13.59 -10.30 5.01
CA GLY A 13 -14.82 -9.98 5.75
C GLY A 13 -15.03 -10.78 7.04
N GLU A 14 -14.40 -11.96 7.16
CA GLU A 14 -14.41 -12.78 8.38
C GLU A 14 -13.35 -12.35 9.41
N ALA A 15 -12.32 -11.61 8.98
CA ALA A 15 -11.20 -11.23 9.82
C ALA A 15 -11.51 -9.97 10.64
N ASP A 16 -10.95 -9.86 11.85
CA ASP A 16 -11.05 -8.62 12.64
C ASP A 16 -10.14 -7.52 12.08
N VAL A 17 -8.97 -7.90 11.54
CA VAL A 17 -7.93 -7.01 11.02
C VAL A 17 -7.33 -7.61 9.75
N VAL A 18 -7.15 -6.79 8.72
CA VAL A 18 -6.52 -7.19 7.46
C VAL A 18 -5.19 -6.46 7.27
N PHE A 19 -4.09 -7.21 7.08
CA PHE A 19 -2.79 -6.68 6.71
C PHE A 19 -2.61 -6.67 5.19
N MET A 20 -2.62 -5.48 4.60
CA MET A 20 -2.42 -5.28 3.16
C MET A 20 -0.95 -5.01 2.85
N ASN A 21 -0.27 -6.01 2.30
CA ASN A 21 1.15 -5.96 1.99
C ASN A 21 1.37 -5.70 0.49
N LEU A 22 1.95 -4.56 0.17
CA LEU A 22 2.14 -4.07 -1.19
C LEU A 22 3.63 -4.12 -1.56
N LEU A 23 3.94 -4.83 -2.64
CA LEU A 23 5.22 -4.72 -3.34
C LEU A 23 4.94 -4.15 -4.72
N MET A 24 5.09 -2.84 -4.84
CA MET A 24 4.84 -2.13 -6.09
C MET A 24 6.15 -2.02 -6.88
N LEU A 25 6.20 -2.72 -8.00
CA LEU A 25 7.30 -2.63 -8.95
C LEU A 25 6.87 -1.71 -10.09
N PRO A 26 7.62 -0.63 -10.37
CA PRO A 26 7.30 0.24 -11.49
C PRO A 26 7.46 -0.55 -12.78
N TYR A 27 6.39 -0.65 -13.57
CA TYR A 27 6.42 -1.23 -14.90
C TYR A 27 6.22 -0.11 -15.93
N MET A 28 7.29 0.19 -16.67
CA MET A 28 7.26 1.23 -17.68
C MET A 28 6.53 0.72 -18.92
N VAL A 29 5.38 1.31 -19.22
CA VAL A 29 4.66 1.13 -20.49
C VAL A 29 4.79 2.43 -21.28
N MET A 30 4.65 2.37 -22.61
CA MET A 30 4.78 3.56 -23.46
C MET A 30 3.77 4.64 -23.03
N GLY A 31 4.25 5.71 -22.39
CA GLY A 31 3.43 6.83 -21.93
C GLY A 31 2.72 6.63 -20.58
N SER A 32 2.88 5.50 -19.89
CA SER A 32 2.32 5.26 -18.55
C SER A 32 3.29 4.50 -17.64
N ILE A 33 3.19 4.76 -16.34
CA ILE A 33 3.78 3.90 -15.32
C ILE A 33 2.64 3.03 -14.80
N ASP A 34 2.69 1.75 -15.13
CA ASP A 34 1.76 0.78 -14.57
C ASP A 34 2.39 0.16 -13.33
N ASN A 35 1.58 -0.06 -12.31
CA ASN A 35 2.01 -0.76 -11.10
C ASN A 35 1.66 -2.23 -11.23
N LEU A 36 2.66 -3.09 -11.20
CA LEU A 36 2.41 -4.52 -11.08
C LEU A 36 1.97 -4.81 -9.65
N VAL A 37 0.66 -4.90 -9.44
CA VAL A 37 0.08 -5.37 -8.18
C VAL A 37 -0.20 -6.86 -8.33
N GLY A 38 0.15 -7.66 -7.32
CA GLY A 38 -0.11 -9.11 -7.30
C GLY A 38 -1.61 -9.46 -7.33
N HIS A 39 -1.94 -10.75 -7.09
CA HIS A 39 -3.32 -11.24 -7.04
C HIS A 39 -4.17 -10.52 -5.97
N LEU A 40 -4.87 -9.48 -6.42
CA LEU A 40 -6.07 -8.84 -5.88
C LEU A 40 -6.39 -7.79 -6.94
N GLY A 41 -7.28 -8.11 -7.89
CA GLY A 41 -7.48 -7.37 -9.15
C GLY A 41 -7.40 -5.84 -9.02
N HIS A 42 -6.83 -5.21 -10.05
CA HIS A 42 -6.39 -3.80 -10.24
C HIS A 42 -6.90 -2.71 -9.27
N TRP A 43 -8.12 -2.78 -8.74
CA TRP A 43 -8.69 -1.74 -7.89
C TRP A 43 -8.95 -2.14 -6.42
N ARG A 44 -9.08 -3.42 -6.07
CA ARG A 44 -9.59 -3.82 -4.73
C ARG A 44 -8.62 -3.51 -3.59
N TRP A 45 -7.32 -3.64 -3.83
CA TRP A 45 -6.29 -3.21 -2.89
C TRP A 45 -6.39 -1.70 -2.56
N ARG A 46 -6.98 -0.90 -3.45
CA ARG A 46 -7.19 0.54 -3.27
C ARG A 46 -8.42 0.88 -2.45
N SER A 47 -9.32 -0.06 -2.20
CA SER A 47 -10.65 0.24 -1.64
C SER A 47 -11.05 -0.61 -0.45
N LEU A 48 -10.29 -1.64 -0.10
CA LEU A 48 -10.68 -2.56 0.97
C LEU A 48 -10.96 -1.84 2.29
N PHE A 49 -10.25 -0.75 2.59
CA PHE A 49 -10.47 0.07 3.78
C PHE A 49 -11.83 0.78 3.82
N ILE A 50 -12.54 0.89 2.69
CA ILE A 50 -13.91 1.43 2.62
C ILE A 50 -14.90 0.40 3.17
N ASP A 51 -14.71 -0.87 2.79
CA ASP A 51 -15.61 -1.97 3.12
C ASP A 51 -15.24 -2.64 4.46
N HIS A 52 -13.96 -2.58 4.86
CA HIS A 52 -13.43 -3.21 6.07
C HIS A 52 -12.90 -2.16 7.06
N PRO A 53 -13.36 -2.17 8.32
CA PRO A 53 -13.08 -1.08 9.27
C PRO A 53 -11.60 -0.98 9.68
N GLN A 54 -10.86 -2.08 9.62
CA GLN A 54 -9.46 -2.15 10.08
C GLN A 54 -8.56 -2.80 9.05
N VAL A 55 -7.92 -1.96 8.23
CA VAL A 55 -6.93 -2.39 7.23
C VAL A 55 -5.61 -1.69 7.51
N CYS A 56 -4.53 -2.48 7.64
CA CYS A 56 -3.18 -2.03 7.92
C CYS A 56 -2.31 -2.14 6.67
N TYR A 57 -1.86 -1.03 6.10
CA TYR A 57 -1.11 -1.02 4.83
C TYR A 57 0.41 -1.02 5.05
N THR A 58 1.11 -1.93 4.38
CA THR A 58 2.58 -1.97 4.36
C THR A 58 3.11 -1.90 2.94
N ALA A 59 4.02 -0.97 2.65
CA ALA A 59 4.73 -0.89 1.38
C ALA A 59 6.16 -1.45 1.52
N PHE A 60 6.46 -2.56 0.87
CA PHE A 60 7.78 -3.23 0.87
C PHE A 60 8.71 -2.77 -0.25
N GLY A 61 8.31 -1.77 -1.03
CA GLY A 61 9.17 -1.17 -2.05
C GLY A 61 9.14 0.35 -1.92
N ASN A 62 8.29 0.97 -2.71
CA ASN A 62 8.28 2.41 -2.88
C ASN A 62 7.26 3.11 -1.95
N PRO A 63 7.61 4.21 -1.26
CA PRO A 63 6.67 5.02 -0.49
C PRO A 63 5.61 5.75 -1.35
N TYR A 64 5.76 5.83 -2.67
CA TYR A 64 4.82 6.55 -3.57
C TYR A 64 3.43 5.91 -3.64
N VAL A 65 3.18 4.75 -3.02
CA VAL A 65 1.81 4.26 -2.77
C VAL A 65 0.95 5.34 -2.10
N LEU A 66 1.53 6.15 -1.21
CA LEU A 66 0.82 7.25 -0.56
C LEU A 66 0.36 8.33 -1.55
N HIS A 67 1.07 8.53 -2.67
CA HIS A 67 0.65 9.46 -3.71
C HIS A 67 -0.59 8.96 -4.46
N GLU A 68 -0.68 7.66 -4.68
CA GLU A 68 -1.81 7.05 -5.39
C GLU A 68 -3.03 6.85 -4.50
N LEU A 69 -2.79 6.70 -3.19
CA LEU A 69 -3.79 6.45 -2.17
C LEU A 69 -3.60 7.42 -0.99
N PRO A 70 -3.74 8.75 -1.19
CA PRO A 70 -3.50 9.73 -0.14
C PRO A 70 -4.52 9.68 0.99
N HIS A 71 -5.61 8.93 0.80
CA HIS A 71 -6.75 8.84 1.71
C HIS A 71 -6.75 7.57 2.57
N ILE A 72 -5.73 6.71 2.48
CA ILE A 72 -5.66 5.52 3.34
C ILE A 72 -5.42 5.93 4.80
N PRO A 73 -6.00 5.20 5.76
CA PRO A 73 -5.98 5.60 7.16
C PRO A 73 -4.60 5.44 7.82
N ASN A 74 -3.74 4.59 7.25
CA ASN A 74 -2.42 4.28 7.79
C ASN A 74 -1.52 3.71 6.69
N LEU A 75 -0.21 3.79 6.88
CA LEU A 75 0.79 3.18 6.01
C LEU A 75 2.13 3.03 6.75
N ILE A 76 2.73 1.85 6.72
CA ILE A 76 4.15 1.66 7.02
C ILE A 76 4.91 1.50 5.70
N ALA A 77 5.89 2.37 5.45
CA ALA A 77 6.86 2.18 4.38
C ALA A 77 8.08 1.40 4.93
N ALA A 78 8.24 0.14 4.50
CA ALA A 78 9.30 -0.76 4.96
C ALA A 78 10.51 -0.80 4.02
N TYR A 79 10.40 -0.20 2.82
CA TYR A 79 11.47 0.04 1.83
C TYR A 79 12.23 -1.19 1.30
N SER A 80 11.87 -2.41 1.69
CA SER A 80 12.47 -3.64 1.20
C SER A 80 11.54 -4.83 1.43
N ASP A 81 11.51 -5.77 0.49
CA ASP A 81 10.83 -7.06 0.58
C ASP A 81 11.64 -8.12 1.34
N SER A 82 12.79 -7.75 1.93
CA SER A 82 13.63 -8.67 2.68
C SER A 82 12.88 -9.30 3.87
N PRO A 83 13.22 -10.55 4.25
CA PRO A 83 12.61 -11.17 5.43
C PRO A 83 12.80 -10.37 6.72
N ALA A 84 13.89 -9.60 6.84
CA ALA A 84 14.13 -8.73 7.98
C ALA A 84 13.13 -7.57 8.03
N SER A 85 12.90 -6.90 6.91
CA SER A 85 11.91 -5.81 6.79
C SER A 85 10.48 -6.30 7.02
N GLN A 86 10.12 -7.47 6.49
CA GLN A 86 8.80 -8.07 6.74
C GLN A 86 8.55 -8.34 8.22
N ARG A 87 9.53 -8.94 8.92
CA ARG A 87 9.44 -9.16 10.37
C ARG A 87 9.36 -7.85 11.15
N ALA A 88 10.14 -6.84 10.78
CA ALA A 88 10.10 -5.53 11.43
C ALA A 88 8.74 -4.85 11.25
N ALA A 89 8.15 -4.90 10.06
CA ALA A 89 6.82 -4.35 9.81
C ALA A 89 5.74 -5.01 10.68
N VAL A 90 5.76 -6.34 10.81
CA VAL A 90 4.83 -7.06 11.68
C VAL A 90 5.02 -6.65 13.14
N LYS A 91 6.26 -6.61 13.63
CA LYS A 91 6.55 -6.16 15.00
C LYS A 91 6.08 -4.74 15.29
N ALA A 92 6.22 -3.84 14.32
CA ALA A 92 5.75 -2.47 14.43
C ALA A 92 4.22 -2.40 14.51
N TRP A 93 3.52 -3.15 13.64
CA TRP A 93 2.06 -3.24 13.66
C TRP A 93 1.50 -3.81 14.96
N LEU A 94 2.16 -4.83 15.51
CA LEU A 94 1.77 -5.45 16.77
C LEU A 94 2.24 -4.67 18.02
N GLY A 95 2.93 -3.54 17.84
CA GLY A 95 3.40 -2.70 18.94
C GLY A 95 4.60 -3.27 19.70
N GLU A 96 5.27 -4.31 19.20
CA GLU A 96 6.49 -4.88 19.79
C GLU A 96 7.70 -3.94 19.66
N ILE A 97 7.72 -3.14 18.59
CA ILE A 97 8.74 -2.12 18.34
C ILE A 97 8.09 -0.80 17.93
N THR A 98 8.72 0.32 18.28
CA THR A 98 8.27 1.65 17.83
C THR A 98 8.85 1.97 16.46
N ALA A 99 8.01 2.45 15.53
CA ALA A 99 8.49 2.98 14.25
C ALA A 99 9.22 4.32 14.47
N GLN A 100 10.50 4.37 14.10
CA GLN A 100 11.37 5.55 14.28
C GLN A 100 11.77 6.23 12.96
N GLY A 101 11.37 5.67 11.81
CA GLY A 101 11.73 6.21 10.51
C GLY A 101 10.92 7.46 10.16
N ASP A 102 11.59 8.47 9.58
CA ASP A 102 10.92 9.53 8.81
C ASP A 102 10.96 9.16 7.33
N CYS A 103 9.93 9.57 6.58
CA CYS A 103 9.91 9.32 5.13
C CYS A 103 11.04 10.13 4.46
N PRO A 104 11.99 9.49 3.76
CA PRO A 104 13.17 10.19 3.22
C PRO A 104 12.83 11.03 1.97
N VAL A 105 11.62 10.89 1.43
CA VAL A 105 11.13 11.64 0.27
C VAL A 105 10.06 12.62 0.71
N ARG A 106 10.08 13.82 0.12
CA ARG A 106 9.00 14.81 0.23
C ARG A 106 8.31 14.87 -1.13
N MET A 107 6.98 14.80 -1.12
CA MET A 107 6.22 14.91 -2.36
C MET A 107 6.30 16.35 -2.88
N PRO A 108 6.50 16.56 -4.20
CA PRO A 108 6.52 17.90 -4.77
C PRO A 108 5.13 18.55 -4.65
N ALA A 109 5.09 19.83 -4.25
CA ALA A 109 3.87 20.60 -4.28
C ALA A 109 3.49 20.92 -5.73
N LEU A 110 2.34 20.44 -6.19
CA LEU A 110 1.81 20.74 -7.51
C LEU A 110 0.95 21.99 -7.43
N GLN A 111 1.31 23.03 -8.18
CA GLN A 111 0.44 24.19 -8.41
C GLN A 111 -0.16 24.08 -9.81
N ILE A 112 -1.49 24.02 -9.87
CA ILE A 112 -2.22 24.06 -11.13
C ILE A 112 -2.28 25.52 -11.56
N GLN A 113 -1.53 25.86 -12.60
CA GLN A 113 -1.66 27.17 -13.23
C GLN A 113 -2.99 27.21 -13.99
N GLY A 114 -3.84 28.19 -13.66
CA GLY A 114 -5.09 28.40 -14.40
C GLY A 114 -4.79 28.68 -15.87
N LEU A 115 -5.66 28.19 -16.76
CA LEU A 115 -5.61 28.57 -18.17
C LEU A 115 -5.74 30.09 -18.27
N ALA A 116 -4.75 30.74 -18.88
CA ALA A 116 -4.87 32.14 -19.27
C ALA A 116 -5.96 32.22 -20.35
N VAL A 117 -7.14 32.74 -19.98
CA VAL A 117 -8.24 33.05 -20.90
C VAL A 117 -8.04 34.46 -21.43
#